data_AF-A0A6M2D8P1-F1
#
_entry.id   AF-A0A6M2D8P1-F1
#
_cell.length_a   1.000
_cell.length_b   1.000
_cell.length_c   1.000
_cell.angle_alpha   90.00
_cell.angle_beta   90.00
_cell.angle_gamma   90.00
#
_symmetry.space_group_name_H-M   'P 1'
#
loop_
_entity.id
_entity.type
_entity.pdbx_description
1 polymer ?
#
loop_
_entity_poly.entity_id
_entity_poly.type
_entity_poly.pdbx_seq_one_letter_code
_entity_poly.pdbx_strand_id
1 'polypeptide(L)'
;MKEPIRLTVMLVFVGWACFSFAALGNTKIGLDQEISMPLDSYLQDYFRMQKTALAVGPPLYFVVQPGYNYTRYEDQDLICGLPGCSSQSLYSQISLAAVYNNLTTISQPPMSWLDDYATWTKTSSCCAMDNATMAFCPRNRTRPKSCVPCLSKQKHQERPVGDTFQRFFLDFLNDNPDATCPK
;
A
#
# COMPACT_ATOMS: atom_id res chain seq x y z
N MET A 1 -28.66 -63.69 10.43
CA MET A 1 -28.37 -62.66 11.46
C MET A 1 -29.63 -62.48 12.30
N LYS A 2 -29.53 -62.42 13.63
CA LYS A 2 -30.71 -62.18 14.47
C LYS A 2 -31.24 -60.77 14.18
N GLU A 3 -32.53 -60.64 13.89
CA GLU A 3 -33.21 -59.36 13.61
C GLU A 3 -32.86 -58.19 14.55
N PRO A 4 -32.74 -58.38 15.89
CA PRO A 4 -32.34 -57.28 16.79
C PRO A 4 -30.97 -56.69 16.45
N ILE A 5 -30.02 -57.51 16.01
CA ILE A 5 -28.66 -57.06 15.69
C ILE A 5 -28.69 -56.14 14.47
N ARG A 6 -29.54 -56.43 13.48
CA ARG A 6 -29.67 -55.60 12.26
C ARG A 6 -30.21 -54.21 12.57
N LEU A 7 -31.22 -54.12 13.45
CA LEU A 7 -31.82 -52.84 13.85
C LEU A 7 -30.82 -51.96 14.61
N THR A 8 -30.09 -52.55 15.57
CA THR A 8 -29.07 -51.83 16.34
C THR A 8 -27.98 -51.25 15.45
N VAL A 9 -27.49 -52.01 14.47
CA VAL A 9 -26.45 -51.54 13.54
C VAL A 9 -26.94 -50.33 12.74
N MET A 10 -28.16 -50.38 12.17
CA MET A 10 -28.71 -49.25 11.41
C MET A 10 -28.84 -47.98 12.26
N LEU A 11 -29.33 -48.09 13.50
CA LEU A 11 -29.45 -46.95 14.40
C LEU A 11 -28.10 -46.31 14.74
N VAL A 12 -27.06 -47.13 14.94
CA VAL A 12 -25.70 -46.64 15.21
C VAL A 12 -25.15 -45.87 14.01
N PHE A 13 -25.26 -46.40 12.80
CA PHE A 13 -24.73 -45.72 11.61
C PHE A 13 -25.49 -44.44 11.28
N VAL A 14 -26.82 -44.42 11.41
CA VAL A 14 -27.62 -43.21 11.21
C VAL A 14 -27.30 -42.16 12.28
N GLY A 15 -27.19 -42.58 13.55
CA GLY A 15 -26.78 -41.69 14.63
C GLY A 15 -25.39 -41.09 14.41
N TRP A 16 -24.43 -41.91 13.97
CA TRP A 16 -23.07 -41.46 13.64
C TRP A 16 -23.03 -40.49 12.45
N ALA A 17 -23.85 -40.74 11.43
CA ALA A 17 -23.98 -39.85 10.29
C ALA A 17 -24.56 -38.48 10.71
N CYS A 18 -25.64 -38.48 11.50
CA CYS A 18 -26.22 -37.24 12.04
C CYS A 18 -25.23 -36.47 12.91
N PHE A 19 -24.46 -37.17 13.76
CA PHE A 19 -23.39 -36.54 14.57
C PHE A 19 -22.31 -35.93 13.68
N SER A 20 -21.88 -36.66 12.65
CA SER A 20 -20.86 -36.18 11.71
C SER A 20 -21.34 -34.93 10.97
N PHE A 21 -22.60 -34.89 10.52
CA PHE A 21 -23.20 -33.70 9.90
C PHE A 21 -23.28 -32.51 10.87
N ALA A 22 -23.62 -32.74 12.13
CA ALA A 22 -23.60 -31.69 13.15
C ALA A 22 -22.18 -31.15 13.40
N ALA A 23 -21.16 -32.02 13.35
CA ALA A 23 -19.76 -31.64 13.57
C ALA A 23 -19.14 -30.86 12.40
N LEU A 24 -19.65 -30.99 11.17
CA LEU A 24 -19.14 -30.26 9.99
C LEU A 24 -19.17 -28.74 10.17
N GLY A 25 -20.13 -28.19 10.91
CA GLY A 25 -20.22 -26.75 11.16
C GLY A 25 -19.06 -26.18 12.00
N ASN A 26 -18.36 -27.02 12.76
CA ASN A 26 -17.28 -26.63 13.66
C ASN A 26 -15.87 -26.89 13.11
N THR A 27 -15.75 -27.33 11.85
CA THR A 27 -14.43 -27.59 11.25
C THR A 27 -13.69 -26.28 11.02
N LYS A 28 -12.55 -26.10 11.69
CA LYS A 28 -11.67 -24.95 11.47
C LYS A 28 -11.04 -25.04 10.08
N ILE A 29 -11.14 -23.96 9.32
CA ILE A 29 -10.55 -23.84 8.00
C ILE A 29 -9.18 -23.18 8.14
N GLY A 30 -8.18 -23.74 7.46
CA GLY A 30 -6.81 -23.21 7.44
C GLY A 30 -5.79 -24.16 8.07
N LEU A 31 -4.52 -23.90 7.78
CA LEU A 31 -3.38 -24.62 8.34
C LEU A 31 -2.55 -23.65 9.16
N ASP A 32 -2.35 -23.94 10.45
CA ASP A 32 -1.44 -23.15 11.27
C ASP A 32 0.00 -23.44 10.83
N GLN A 33 0.75 -22.36 10.58
CA GLN A 33 2.15 -22.43 10.18
C GLN A 33 3.01 -23.16 11.22
N GLU A 34 2.67 -23.04 12.50
CA GLU A 34 3.42 -23.67 13.60
C GLU A 34 3.33 -25.21 13.56
N ILE A 35 2.17 -25.75 13.21
CA ILE A 35 1.91 -27.20 13.13
C ILE A 35 2.49 -27.80 11.84
N SER A 36 2.76 -26.97 10.83
CA SER A 36 3.37 -27.41 9.57
C SER A 36 4.88 -27.72 9.69
N MET A 37 5.51 -27.35 10.81
CA MET A 37 6.93 -27.53 11.06
C MET A 37 7.20 -28.65 12.07
N PRO A 38 8.37 -29.32 12.02
CA PRO A 38 8.81 -30.23 13.06
C PRO A 38 8.83 -29.56 14.44
N LEU A 39 8.55 -30.33 15.50
CA LEU A 39 8.48 -29.83 16.88
C LEU A 39 9.85 -29.32 17.40
N ASP A 40 10.94 -29.79 16.81
CA ASP A 40 12.32 -29.42 17.12
C ASP A 40 12.91 -28.37 16.15
N SER A 41 12.09 -27.82 15.24
CA SER A 41 12.54 -26.80 14.30
C SER A 41 12.72 -25.44 14.98
N TYR A 42 13.80 -24.72 14.64
CA TYR A 42 14.00 -23.32 15.05
C TYR A 42 12.87 -22.40 14.58
N LEU A 43 12.11 -22.80 13.55
CA LEU A 43 10.97 -22.02 13.04
C LEU A 43 9.83 -21.93 14.06
N GLN A 44 9.73 -22.89 14.98
CA GLN A 44 8.76 -22.85 16.08
C GLN A 44 8.95 -21.58 16.93
N ASP A 45 10.19 -21.33 17.35
CA ASP A 45 10.52 -20.14 18.14
C ASP A 45 10.42 -18.85 17.31
N TYR A 46 10.79 -18.90 16.03
CA TYR A 46 10.61 -17.76 15.12
C TYR A 46 9.13 -17.34 15.01
N PHE A 47 8.22 -18.26 14.72
CA PHE A 47 6.80 -17.95 14.60
C PHE A 47 6.20 -17.51 15.93
N ARG A 48 6.65 -18.07 17.06
CA ARG A 48 6.24 -17.61 18.38
C ARG A 48 6.64 -16.16 18.61
N MET A 49 7.89 -15.80 18.34
CA MET A 49 8.38 -14.41 18.46
C MET A 49 7.67 -13.48 17.48
N GLN A 50 7.38 -13.93 16.27
CA GLN A 50 6.60 -13.16 15.30
C GLN A 50 5.18 -12.88 15.82
N LYS A 51 4.48 -13.88 16.38
CA LYS A 51 3.13 -13.73 16.95
C LYS A 51 3.11 -12.82 18.19
N THR A 52 4.15 -12.84 19.02
CA THR A 52 4.16 -12.14 20.33
C THR A 52 4.84 -10.77 20.32
N ALA A 53 5.85 -10.56 19.46
CA ALA A 53 6.70 -9.36 19.50
C ALA A 53 6.55 -8.45 18.28
N LEU A 54 6.08 -8.97 17.14
CA LEU A 54 5.99 -8.16 15.92
C LEU A 54 4.77 -7.22 15.96
N ALA A 55 5.02 -5.92 15.82
CA ALA A 55 3.98 -4.89 15.88
C ALA A 55 3.31 -4.57 14.53
N VAL A 56 3.83 -5.12 13.42
CA VAL A 56 3.36 -4.85 12.05
C VAL A 56 3.20 -6.14 11.27
N GLY A 57 2.20 -6.16 10.37
CA GLY A 57 1.98 -7.27 9.46
C GLY A 57 2.91 -7.22 8.23
N PRO A 58 2.74 -8.18 7.30
CA PRO A 58 3.39 -8.12 6.00
C PRO A 58 2.98 -6.86 5.21
N PRO A 59 3.85 -6.33 4.33
CA PRO A 59 3.52 -5.17 3.52
C PRO A 59 2.45 -5.50 2.47
N LEU A 60 1.61 -4.50 2.18
CA LEU A 60 0.58 -4.55 1.14
C LEU A 60 0.88 -3.49 0.07
N TYR A 61 0.80 -3.88 -1.20
CA TYR A 61 1.03 -3.00 -2.34
C TYR A 61 -0.26 -2.84 -3.14
N PHE A 62 -0.79 -1.62 -3.19
CA PHE A 62 -1.93 -1.27 -4.03
C PHE A 62 -1.43 -0.87 -5.42
N VAL A 63 -1.71 -1.72 -6.41
CA VAL A 63 -1.21 -1.54 -7.78
C VAL A 63 -2.29 -0.96 -8.67
N VAL A 64 -2.05 0.23 -9.19
CA VAL A 64 -2.88 0.82 -10.26
C VAL A 64 -2.44 0.24 -11.59
N GLN A 65 -3.37 -0.36 -12.32
CA GLN A 65 -3.08 -1.03 -13.59
C GLN A 65 -2.69 -0.02 -14.70
N PRO A 66 -1.99 -0.48 -15.76
CA PRO A 66 -1.67 0.36 -16.91
C PRO A 66 -2.91 0.97 -17.56
N GLY A 67 -2.75 2.15 -18.16
CA GLY A 67 -3.84 2.90 -18.80
C GLY A 67 -4.37 4.08 -17.98
N TYR A 68 -3.91 4.25 -16.74
CA TYR A 68 -4.21 5.43 -15.94
C TYR A 68 -3.40 6.65 -16.38
N ASN A 69 -4.06 7.81 -16.48
CA ASN A 69 -3.42 9.05 -16.88
C ASN A 69 -3.00 9.89 -15.66
N TYR A 70 -1.71 9.85 -15.32
CA TYR A 70 -1.17 10.64 -14.20
C TYR A 70 -0.88 12.10 -14.54
N THR A 71 -0.98 12.53 -15.80
CA THR A 71 -0.61 13.89 -16.19
C THR A 71 -1.74 14.89 -16.03
N ARG A 72 -2.99 14.44 -15.87
CA ARG A 72 -4.16 15.31 -15.73
C ARG A 72 -4.43 15.63 -14.26
N TYR A 73 -4.81 16.88 -13.99
CA TYR A 73 -5.10 17.32 -12.62
C TYR A 73 -6.26 16.53 -12.00
N GLU A 74 -7.34 16.33 -12.76
CA GLU A 74 -8.53 15.60 -12.31
C GLU A 74 -8.23 14.13 -12.00
N ASP A 75 -7.35 13.52 -12.80
CA ASP A 75 -6.97 12.12 -12.61
C ASP A 75 -6.00 11.99 -11.42
N GLN A 76 -5.08 12.94 -11.21
CA GLN A 76 -4.26 12.94 -9.99
C GLN A 76 -5.12 13.04 -8.72
N ASP A 77 -6.21 13.83 -8.78
CA ASP A 77 -7.14 14.06 -7.67
C ASP A 77 -7.75 12.78 -7.09
N LEU A 78 -7.95 11.77 -7.93
CA LEU A 78 -8.51 10.47 -7.56
C LEU A 78 -7.48 9.53 -6.92
N ILE A 79 -6.20 9.85 -6.92
CA ILE A 79 -5.13 9.01 -6.35
C ILE A 79 -4.48 9.68 -5.14
N CYS A 80 -4.20 10.97 -5.22
CA CYS A 80 -3.35 11.69 -4.29
C CYS A 80 -3.97 11.89 -2.89
N GLY A 81 -3.11 12.15 -1.90
CA GLY A 81 -3.43 12.45 -0.50
C GLY A 81 -3.12 13.88 -0.05
N LEU A 82 -2.66 14.73 -0.97
CA LEU A 82 -2.32 16.13 -0.71
C LEU A 82 -3.56 17.00 -0.42
N PRO A 83 -3.37 18.20 0.19
CA PRO A 83 -4.42 19.20 0.26
C PRO A 83 -5.03 19.49 -1.12
N GLY A 84 -6.36 19.50 -1.17
CA GLY A 84 -7.13 19.67 -2.40
C GLY A 84 -7.25 18.42 -3.26
N CYS A 85 -6.85 17.24 -2.77
CA CYS A 85 -7.18 15.95 -3.40
C CYS A 85 -8.63 15.53 -3.05
N SER A 86 -9.22 14.64 -3.83
CA SER A 86 -10.54 14.09 -3.54
C SER A 86 -10.56 13.38 -2.19
N SER A 87 -11.62 13.58 -1.41
CA SER A 87 -11.84 12.83 -0.17
C SER A 87 -12.10 11.34 -0.40
N GLN A 88 -12.38 10.95 -1.65
CA GLN A 88 -12.56 9.56 -2.07
C GLN A 88 -11.37 9.05 -2.89
N SER A 89 -10.22 9.74 -2.85
CA SER A 89 -9.01 9.30 -3.55
C SER A 89 -8.53 7.93 -3.03
N LEU A 90 -7.73 7.23 -3.83
CA LEU A 90 -7.10 5.96 -3.44
C LEU A 90 -6.35 6.10 -2.11
N TYR A 91 -5.55 7.16 -1.97
CA TYR A 91 -4.84 7.46 -0.72
C TYR A 91 -5.82 7.64 0.45
N SER A 92 -6.87 8.43 0.26
CA SER A 92 -7.84 8.73 1.32
C SER A 92 -8.61 7.50 1.78
N GLN A 93 -9.01 6.63 0.85
CA GLN A 93 -9.69 5.37 1.16
C GLN A 93 -8.81 4.41 1.97
N ILE A 94 -7.54 4.25 1.59
CA ILE A 94 -6.62 3.37 2.33
C ILE A 94 -6.27 3.99 3.69
N SER A 95 -6.08 5.31 3.75
CA SER A 95 -5.85 6.03 5.01
C SER A 95 -7.03 5.87 5.96
N LEU A 96 -8.27 5.97 5.46
CA LEU A 96 -9.48 5.73 6.24
C LEU A 96 -9.57 4.27 6.69
N ALA A 97 -9.22 3.32 5.83
CA ALA A 97 -9.16 1.91 6.19
C ALA A 97 -8.15 1.67 7.33
N ALA A 98 -7.01 2.36 7.32
CA ALA A 98 -6.01 2.28 8.38
C ALA A 98 -6.49 2.84 9.74
N VAL A 99 -7.43 3.80 9.72
CA VAL A 99 -8.09 4.28 10.95
C VAL A 99 -8.96 3.19 11.56
N TYR A 100 -9.68 2.42 10.73
CA TYR A 100 -10.52 1.30 11.15
C TYR A 100 -9.80 -0.06 11.05
N ASN A 101 -8.55 -0.10 11.55
CA ASN A 101 -7.65 -1.25 11.45
C ASN A 101 -8.19 -2.56 12.07
N ASN A 102 -9.10 -2.44 13.05
CA ASN A 102 -9.76 -3.57 13.70
C ASN A 102 -10.72 -4.33 12.78
N LEU A 103 -11.21 -3.68 11.71
CA LEU A 103 -12.09 -4.27 10.71
C LEU A 103 -11.36 -4.59 9.41
N THR A 104 -10.47 -3.69 8.96
CA THR A 104 -9.83 -3.76 7.63
C THR A 104 -8.47 -4.46 7.63
N THR A 105 -7.91 -4.73 8.81
CA THR A 105 -6.56 -5.30 9.04
C THR A 105 -5.38 -4.49 8.47
N ILE A 106 -5.64 -3.29 7.95
CA ILE A 106 -4.61 -2.34 7.52
C ILE A 106 -4.19 -1.51 8.72
N SER A 107 -2.91 -1.52 9.09
CA SER A 107 -2.42 -0.86 10.31
C SER A 107 -1.86 0.55 10.10
N GLN A 108 -1.47 0.91 8.87
CA GLN A 108 -0.79 2.16 8.57
C GLN A 108 -1.32 2.79 7.28
N PRO A 109 -1.29 4.13 7.16
CA PRO A 109 -1.65 4.82 5.92
C PRO A 109 -0.68 4.46 4.78
N PRO A 110 -1.12 4.59 3.52
CA PRO A 110 -0.29 4.24 2.38
C PRO A 110 0.85 5.25 2.17
N MET A 111 1.96 4.79 1.60
CA MET A 111 3.00 5.67 1.06
C MET A 111 2.68 5.96 -0.41
N SER A 112 2.72 7.24 -0.79
CA SER A 112 2.30 7.71 -2.12
C SER A 112 3.44 8.41 -2.83
N TRP A 113 3.98 7.76 -3.87
CA TRP A 113 5.02 8.34 -4.72
C TRP A 113 4.54 9.60 -5.45
N LEU A 114 3.24 9.68 -5.78
CA LEU A 114 2.65 10.82 -6.47
C LEU A 114 2.62 12.06 -5.56
N ASP A 115 2.31 11.87 -4.26
CA ASP A 115 2.29 12.96 -3.28
C ASP A 115 3.70 13.45 -2.99
N ASP A 116 4.67 12.53 -2.89
CA ASP A 116 6.08 12.86 -2.72
C ASP A 116 6.62 13.61 -3.94
N TYR A 117 6.29 13.17 -5.15
CA TYR A 117 6.66 13.86 -6.39
C TYR A 117 6.07 15.27 -6.49
N ALA A 118 4.79 15.43 -6.17
CA ALA A 118 4.15 16.74 -6.16
C ALA A 118 4.73 17.67 -5.07
N THR A 119 5.11 17.11 -3.91
CA THR A 119 5.79 17.88 -2.85
C THR A 119 7.20 18.29 -3.26
N TRP A 120 7.95 17.39 -3.88
CA TRP A 120 9.29 17.65 -4.42
C TRP A 120 9.26 18.72 -5.51
N THR A 121 8.34 18.64 -6.47
CA THR A 121 8.19 19.63 -7.54
C THR A 121 7.77 21.01 -7.05
N LYS A 122 6.92 21.08 -6.01
CA LYS A 122 6.49 22.33 -5.38
C LYS A 122 7.59 23.02 -4.57
N THR A 123 8.53 22.24 -4.03
CA THR A 123 9.58 22.74 -3.15
C THR A 123 10.72 23.32 -3.99
N SER A 124 10.93 24.64 -3.95
CA SER A 124 11.94 25.32 -4.79
C SER A 124 13.38 24.91 -4.47
N SER A 125 13.66 24.51 -3.23
CA SER A 125 14.95 23.90 -2.85
C SER A 125 15.12 22.47 -3.38
N CYS A 126 14.04 21.79 -3.77
CA CYS A 126 14.08 20.48 -4.40
C CYS A 126 14.14 20.61 -5.92
N CYS A 127 13.06 21.15 -6.51
CA CYS A 127 12.92 21.26 -7.94
C CYS A 127 13.07 22.71 -8.41
N ALA A 128 14.10 22.95 -9.22
CA ALA A 128 14.25 24.17 -9.99
C ALA A 128 14.57 23.85 -11.45
N MET A 129 14.20 24.76 -12.33
CA MET A 129 14.49 24.68 -13.76
C MET A 129 15.08 25.98 -14.27
N ASP A 130 15.91 25.89 -15.31
CA ASP A 130 16.43 27.07 -15.97
C ASP A 130 15.33 27.84 -16.72
N ASN A 131 15.26 29.16 -16.54
CA ASN A 131 14.18 29.96 -17.09
C ASN A 131 14.17 30.00 -18.64
N ALA A 132 15.30 29.84 -19.31
CA ALA A 132 15.38 29.90 -20.77
C ALA A 132 15.18 28.51 -21.41
N THR A 133 15.92 27.52 -20.93
CA THR A 133 15.96 26.17 -21.51
C THR A 133 14.91 25.22 -20.92
N MET A 134 14.35 25.54 -19.75
CA MET A 134 13.44 24.68 -18.99
C MET A 134 14.05 23.30 -18.68
N ALA A 135 15.38 23.23 -18.62
CA ALA A 135 16.12 22.07 -18.15
C ALA A 135 16.16 22.04 -16.63
N PHE A 136 16.22 20.86 -16.03
CA PHE A 136 16.34 20.69 -14.58
C PHE A 136 17.66 21.28 -14.06
N CYS A 137 17.59 22.00 -12.94
CA CYS A 137 18.73 22.55 -12.23
C CYS A 137 19.09 21.65 -11.03
N PRO A 138 20.20 20.88 -11.08
CA PRO A 138 20.60 20.04 -9.97
C PRO A 138 20.89 20.83 -8.69
N ARG A 139 20.69 20.18 -7.55
CA ARG A 139 20.89 20.76 -6.21
C ARG A 139 22.37 20.80 -5.84
N ASN A 140 23.12 21.72 -6.46
CA ASN A 140 24.51 22.00 -6.11
C ASN A 140 24.64 23.30 -5.29
N ARG A 141 25.74 23.44 -4.53
CA ARG A 141 26.02 24.61 -3.66
C ARG A 141 25.98 25.96 -4.39
N THR A 142 26.16 25.97 -5.72
CA THR A 142 26.12 27.15 -6.59
C THR A 142 25.01 27.00 -7.63
N ARG A 143 23.75 27.04 -7.19
CA ARG A 143 22.62 27.04 -8.12
C ARG A 143 22.61 28.36 -8.93
N PRO A 144 22.56 28.32 -10.27
CA PRO A 144 22.53 29.53 -11.09
C PRO A 144 21.34 30.44 -10.73
N LYS A 145 21.53 31.76 -10.82
CA LYS A 145 20.46 32.74 -10.61
C LYS A 145 19.32 32.64 -11.64
N SER A 146 19.56 31.95 -12.76
CA SER A 146 18.55 31.69 -13.80
C SER A 146 17.56 30.59 -13.43
N CYS A 147 17.82 29.83 -12.36
CA CYS A 147 16.95 28.75 -11.92
C CYS A 147 15.73 29.29 -11.16
N VAL A 148 14.54 28.93 -11.65
CA VAL A 148 13.24 29.27 -11.06
C VAL A 148 12.53 28.00 -10.60
N PRO A 149 11.53 28.08 -9.70
CA PRO A 149 10.77 26.91 -9.29
C PRO A 149 10.14 26.18 -10.49
N CYS A 150 10.14 24.84 -10.46
CA CYS A 150 9.67 24.02 -11.58
C CYS A 150 8.21 24.29 -11.99
N LEU A 151 7.36 24.66 -11.02
CA LEU A 151 5.94 24.92 -11.25
C LEU A 151 5.63 26.38 -11.62
N SER A 152 6.64 27.25 -11.74
CA SER A 152 6.44 28.69 -11.96
C SER A 152 5.75 29.06 -13.28
N LYS A 153 5.88 28.22 -14.32
CA LYS A 153 5.33 28.46 -15.65
C LYS A 153 3.99 27.78 -15.93
N GLN A 154 3.45 27.02 -14.98
CA GLN A 154 2.15 26.36 -15.14
C GLN A 154 1.04 27.05 -14.35
N LYS A 155 -0.20 26.85 -14.80
CA LYS A 155 -1.40 27.43 -14.17
C LYS A 155 -1.68 26.83 -12.79
N HIS A 156 -1.55 25.51 -12.67
CA HIS A 156 -1.75 24.79 -11.41
C HIS A 156 -0.41 24.67 -10.69
N GLN A 157 -0.16 25.51 -9.69
CA GLN A 157 1.11 25.50 -8.95
C GLN A 157 1.11 24.51 -7.78
N GLU A 158 -0.01 23.83 -7.56
CA GLU A 158 -0.17 22.84 -6.50
C GLU A 158 0.51 21.51 -6.84
N ARG A 159 0.48 21.10 -8.12
CA ARG A 159 0.96 19.80 -8.61
C ARG A 159 1.46 19.91 -10.06
N PRO A 160 2.42 19.09 -10.50
CA PRO A 160 2.89 19.06 -11.89
C PRO A 160 1.85 18.41 -12.80
N VAL A 161 1.52 19.03 -13.93
CA VAL A 161 0.53 18.52 -14.90
C VAL A 161 1.08 18.53 -16.32
N GLY A 162 0.50 17.70 -17.20
CA GLY A 162 0.85 17.61 -18.62
C GLY A 162 2.34 17.32 -18.83
N ASP A 163 2.98 18.15 -19.66
CA ASP A 163 4.40 18.03 -20.00
C ASP A 163 5.31 18.27 -18.79
N THR A 164 4.91 19.12 -17.84
CA THR A 164 5.68 19.40 -16.61
C THR A 164 5.84 18.13 -15.78
N PHE A 165 4.78 17.31 -15.70
CA PHE A 165 4.81 16.02 -15.02
C PHE A 165 5.85 15.09 -15.66
N GLN A 166 5.76 14.88 -16.98
CA GLN A 166 6.67 13.94 -17.64
C GLN A 166 8.13 14.43 -17.61
N ARG A 167 8.34 15.74 -17.74
CA ARG A 167 9.66 16.35 -17.81
C ARG A 167 10.51 16.09 -16.58
N PHE A 168 9.95 16.33 -15.39
CA PHE A 168 10.73 16.26 -14.14
C PHE A 168 10.56 14.94 -13.40
N PHE A 169 9.76 14.00 -13.92
CA PHE A 169 9.51 12.73 -13.24
C PHE A 169 10.77 11.87 -13.11
N LEU A 170 11.57 11.77 -14.18
CA LEU A 170 12.83 11.03 -14.12
C LEU A 170 13.87 11.74 -13.25
N ASP A 171 13.88 13.07 -13.21
CA ASP A 171 14.77 13.82 -12.32
C ASP A 171 14.43 13.52 -10.85
N PHE A 172 13.15 13.51 -10.49
CA PHE A 172 12.68 13.12 -9.16
C PHE A 172 13.11 11.70 -8.78
N LEU A 173 12.90 10.72 -9.67
CA LEU A 173 13.26 9.33 -9.39
C LEU A 173 14.77 9.10 -9.20
N ASN A 174 15.61 10.00 -9.72
CA ASN A 174 17.07 9.93 -9.61
C ASN A 174 17.64 10.87 -8.53
N ASP A 175 16.82 11.73 -7.92
CA ASP A 175 17.27 12.70 -6.92
C ASP A 175 17.37 12.04 -5.54
N ASN A 176 18.51 12.18 -4.86
CA ASN A 176 18.75 11.52 -3.57
C ASN A 176 18.42 12.47 -2.41
N PRO A 177 17.64 12.05 -1.40
CA PRO A 177 17.21 12.94 -0.32
C PRO A 177 18.39 13.49 0.48
N ASP A 178 18.28 14.75 0.93
CA ASP A 178 19.22 15.42 1.82
C ASP A 178 18.51 16.35 2.82
N ALA A 179 19.27 17.10 3.61
CA ALA A 179 18.72 18.01 4.62
C ALA A 179 17.88 19.18 4.04
N THR A 180 18.06 19.53 2.77
CA THR A 180 17.36 20.63 2.08
C THR A 180 16.18 20.16 1.23
N CYS A 181 16.20 18.89 0.82
CA CYS A 181 15.12 18.20 0.15
C CYS A 181 15.00 16.77 0.72
N PRO A 182 14.08 16.55 1.68
CA PRO A 182 13.99 15.27 2.39
C PRO A 182 13.25 14.17 1.61
N LYS A 183 12.70 14.49 0.43
CA LYS A 183 11.90 13.61 -0.41
C LYS A 183 12.70 13.17 -1.61
#